data_AF-A0AAD6HUV4-F1
#
_entry.id   AF-A0AAD6HUV4-F1
#
_cell.length_a   1.000
_cell.length_b   1.000
_cell.length_c   1.000
_cell.angle_alpha   90.00
_cell.angle_beta   90.00
_cell.angle_gamma   90.00
#
_symmetry.space_group_name_H-M   'P 1'
#
loop_
_entity.id
_entity.type
_entity.pdbx_description
1 polymer ?
#
loop_
_entity_poly.entity_id
_entity_poly.type
_entity_poly.pdbx_seq_one_letter_code
_entity_poly.pdbx_strand_id
1 'polypeptide(L)'
;MQPSDITPSDIATADEEWLIDLCHKAEKDGGMIGGNRYGNKVIKISDRVVVKYGGVQESEAAIQSFAFNTIDRILCHGDISRRNIILEENGSLCLMDWGFSGLYPRFFELASLKCILMLRHDEKFEPLVTNEFEKLLGLTNQEKRDTTLTLYVQSANLRWSFEERPQNYAEIHKKNFLDALAASEESAKKQKEAGIPEPPGLAEIRRKHGFQ
;
A
#
# COMPACT_ATOMS: atom_id res chain seq x y z
N MET A 1 -19.14 -1.83 -29.25
CA MET A 1 -19.53 -0.93 -28.15
C MET A 1 -18.28 -0.14 -27.78
N GLN A 2 -18.34 1.20 -27.83
CA GLN A 2 -17.16 2.06 -27.66
C GLN A 2 -16.71 2.09 -26.17
N PRO A 3 -15.40 2.23 -25.85
CA PRO A 3 -14.89 2.26 -24.48
C PRO A 3 -15.30 3.50 -23.64
N SER A 4 -16.14 4.39 -24.18
CA SER A 4 -16.50 5.68 -23.57
C SER A 4 -17.63 5.62 -22.54
N ASP A 5 -18.31 4.48 -22.36
CA ASP A 5 -19.66 4.49 -21.77
C ASP A 5 -19.75 3.96 -20.33
N ILE A 6 -18.63 3.80 -19.61
CA ILE A 6 -18.69 3.31 -18.22
C ILE A 6 -17.75 4.11 -17.32
N THR A 7 -18.28 5.17 -16.73
CA THR A 7 -17.66 5.89 -15.63
C THR A 7 -18.59 5.89 -14.43
N PRO A 8 -18.21 5.31 -13.28
CA PRO A 8 -18.80 5.68 -12.00
C PRO A 8 -18.63 7.19 -11.82
N SER A 9 -19.65 7.86 -11.27
CA SER A 9 -19.59 9.32 -11.05
C SER A 9 -18.44 9.72 -10.12
N ASP A 10 -18.00 8.81 -9.24
CA ASP A 10 -16.82 8.94 -8.40
C ASP A 10 -16.07 7.61 -8.30
N ILE A 11 -14.78 7.60 -8.67
CA ILE A 11 -13.89 6.43 -8.56
C ILE A 11 -13.76 5.97 -7.08
N ALA A 12 -13.88 6.92 -6.14
CA ALA A 12 -13.82 6.63 -4.70
C ALA A 12 -15.02 5.84 -4.18
N THR A 13 -16.15 5.80 -4.91
CA THR A 13 -17.36 5.06 -4.55
C THR A 13 -17.68 3.96 -5.56
N ALA A 14 -16.73 3.59 -6.41
CA ALA A 14 -16.92 2.52 -7.37
C ALA A 14 -17.18 1.21 -6.62
N ASP A 15 -18.24 0.51 -7.04
CA ASP A 15 -18.63 -0.75 -6.45
C ASP A 15 -17.55 -1.84 -6.65
N GLU A 16 -17.38 -2.71 -5.65
CA GLU A 16 -16.34 -3.75 -5.65
C GLU A 16 -16.57 -4.76 -6.78
N GLU A 17 -17.82 -5.18 -7.02
CA GLU A 17 -18.15 -6.07 -8.14
C GLU A 17 -17.89 -5.36 -9.47
N TRP A 18 -18.23 -4.07 -9.57
CA TRP A 18 -17.95 -3.28 -10.77
C TRP A 18 -16.44 -3.19 -11.08
N LEU A 19 -15.59 -2.97 -10.08
CA LEU A 19 -14.13 -2.92 -10.24
C LEU A 19 -13.57 -4.27 -10.68
N ILE A 20 -14.09 -5.36 -10.12
CA ILE A 20 -13.74 -6.73 -10.51
C ILE A 20 -14.17 -6.99 -11.96
N ASP A 21 -15.39 -6.60 -12.35
CA ASP A 21 -15.92 -6.76 -13.70
C ASP A 21 -15.17 -5.94 -14.73
N LEU A 22 -14.75 -4.71 -14.38
CA LEU A 22 -13.87 -3.89 -15.22
C LEU A 22 -12.58 -4.64 -15.53
N CYS A 23 -11.95 -5.24 -14.52
CA CYS A 23 -10.71 -5.98 -14.68
C CYS A 23 -10.91 -7.24 -15.54
N HIS A 24 -11.96 -8.01 -15.26
CA HIS A 24 -12.29 -9.21 -16.04
C HIS A 24 -12.65 -8.90 -17.49
N LYS A 25 -13.33 -7.78 -17.76
CA LYS A 25 -13.66 -7.34 -19.11
C LYS A 25 -12.40 -6.97 -19.89
N ALA A 26 -11.52 -6.15 -19.30
CA ALA A 26 -10.25 -5.79 -19.92
C ALA A 26 -9.37 -7.02 -20.20
N GLU A 27 -9.38 -8.03 -19.32
CA GLU A 27 -8.70 -9.31 -19.55
C GLU A 27 -9.30 -10.06 -20.75
N LYS A 28 -10.63 -10.18 -20.83
CA LYS A 28 -11.33 -10.84 -21.95
C LYS A 28 -11.11 -10.13 -23.29
N ASP A 29 -10.99 -8.82 -23.26
CA ASP A 29 -10.75 -7.98 -24.45
C ASP A 29 -9.27 -8.01 -24.91
N GLY A 30 -8.44 -8.88 -24.32
CA GLY A 30 -7.04 -9.06 -24.71
C GLY A 30 -6.09 -8.02 -24.10
N GLY A 31 -6.52 -7.29 -23.07
CA GLY A 31 -5.72 -6.29 -22.37
C GLY A 31 -4.65 -6.87 -21.43
N MET A 32 -4.51 -8.20 -21.34
CA MET A 32 -3.46 -8.81 -20.53
C MET A 32 -2.07 -8.53 -21.10
N ILE A 33 -1.25 -7.81 -20.36
CA ILE A 33 0.11 -7.43 -20.79
C ILE A 33 1.21 -8.10 -19.95
N GLY A 34 0.86 -8.75 -18.83
CA GLY A 34 1.83 -9.51 -18.03
C GLY A 34 1.21 -10.19 -16.81
N GLY A 35 1.92 -11.17 -16.24
CA GLY A 35 1.49 -11.92 -15.06
C GLY A 35 1.29 -13.42 -15.30
N ASN A 36 0.94 -14.17 -14.25
CA ASN A 36 0.67 -15.61 -14.32
C ASN A 36 -0.83 -15.88 -14.10
N ARG A 37 -1.35 -16.97 -14.68
CA ARG A 37 -2.76 -17.39 -14.60
C ARG A 37 -3.29 -17.53 -13.17
N TYR A 38 -2.41 -17.84 -12.22
CA TYR A 38 -2.74 -18.09 -10.82
C TYR A 38 -2.06 -17.10 -9.85
N GLY A 39 -1.57 -15.98 -10.35
CA GLY A 39 -0.86 -14.98 -9.54
C GLY A 39 -1.31 -13.56 -9.87
N ASN A 40 -0.46 -12.60 -9.58
CA ASN A 40 -0.73 -11.22 -9.93
C ASN A 40 -0.76 -11.05 -11.46
N LYS A 41 -1.82 -10.38 -11.94
CA LYS A 41 -2.08 -10.05 -13.34
C LYS A 41 -1.87 -8.56 -13.54
N VAL A 42 -1.38 -8.19 -14.72
CA VAL A 42 -1.27 -6.79 -15.16
C VAL A 42 -2.07 -6.64 -16.44
N ILE A 43 -3.14 -5.85 -16.36
CA ILE A 43 -4.06 -5.61 -17.47
C ILE A 43 -4.04 -4.14 -17.86
N LYS A 44 -4.12 -3.87 -19.15
CA LYS A 44 -4.34 -2.55 -19.71
C LYS A 44 -5.85 -2.29 -19.76
N ILE A 45 -6.31 -1.33 -18.96
CA ILE A 45 -7.74 -0.93 -18.92
C ILE A 45 -8.04 0.28 -19.82
N SER A 46 -7.00 1.04 -20.21
CA SER A 46 -7.10 2.11 -21.20
C SER A 46 -5.74 2.36 -21.86
N ASP A 47 -5.68 3.24 -22.85
CA ASP A 47 -4.43 3.64 -23.50
C ASP A 47 -3.38 4.26 -22.57
N ARG A 48 -3.81 4.70 -21.39
CA ARG A 48 -2.95 5.42 -20.44
C ARG A 48 -2.86 4.75 -19.07
N VAL A 49 -3.61 3.68 -18.83
CA VAL A 49 -3.73 3.08 -17.51
C VAL A 49 -3.61 1.56 -17.58
N VAL A 50 -2.72 1.05 -16.75
CA VAL A 50 -2.52 -0.37 -16.49
C VAL A 50 -2.78 -0.63 -15.02
N VAL A 51 -3.48 -1.72 -14.72
CA VAL A 51 -3.85 -2.13 -13.36
C VAL A 51 -3.22 -3.47 -13.08
N LYS A 52 -2.61 -3.58 -11.89
CA LYS A 52 -2.20 -4.86 -11.33
C LYS A 52 -3.26 -5.32 -10.32
N TYR A 53 -3.77 -6.54 -10.48
CA TYR A 53 -4.73 -7.16 -9.57
C TYR A 53 -4.41 -8.65 -9.40
N GLY A 54 -4.72 -9.23 -8.25
CA GLY A 54 -4.29 -10.59 -7.92
C GLY A 54 -4.39 -10.90 -6.43
N GLY A 55 -3.73 -11.97 -5.98
CA GLY A 55 -3.86 -12.53 -4.64
C GLY A 55 -3.50 -11.56 -3.52
N VAL A 56 -4.51 -10.86 -3.01
CA VAL A 56 -4.47 -10.10 -1.77
C VAL A 56 -5.18 -10.96 -0.72
N GLN A 57 -4.52 -11.24 0.40
CA GLN A 57 -5.16 -11.93 1.52
C GLN A 57 -6.22 -11.02 2.15
N GLU A 58 -7.28 -11.61 2.72
CA GLU A 58 -8.33 -10.83 3.41
C GLU A 58 -7.74 -9.91 4.49
N SER A 59 -6.71 -10.37 5.20
CA SER A 59 -5.97 -9.56 6.18
C SER A 59 -5.24 -8.38 5.55
N GLU A 60 -4.61 -8.55 4.38
CA GLU A 60 -3.95 -7.48 3.65
C GLU A 60 -4.96 -6.46 3.14
N ALA A 61 -6.10 -6.91 2.63
CA ALA A 61 -7.20 -6.04 2.20
C ALA A 61 -7.80 -5.26 3.39
N ALA A 62 -8.01 -5.92 4.54
CA ALA A 62 -8.50 -5.27 5.75
C ALA A 62 -7.52 -4.22 6.29
N ILE A 63 -6.21 -4.51 6.28
CA ILE A 63 -5.17 -3.56 6.66
C ILE A 63 -5.15 -2.36 5.70
N GLN A 64 -5.24 -2.60 4.39
CA GLN A 64 -5.29 -1.52 3.41
C GLN A 64 -6.55 -0.68 3.56
N SER A 65 -7.70 -1.29 3.85
CA SER A 65 -8.95 -0.56 4.14
C SER A 65 -8.84 0.27 5.42
N PHE A 66 -8.27 -0.30 6.49
CA PHE A 66 -8.00 0.44 7.73
C PHE A 66 -7.07 1.62 7.48
N ALA A 67 -5.94 1.39 6.79
CA ALA A 67 -5.00 2.44 6.43
C ALA A 67 -5.67 3.51 5.55
N PHE A 68 -6.41 3.11 4.52
CA PHE A 68 -7.18 4.03 3.69
C PHE A 68 -8.07 4.93 4.55
N ASN A 69 -8.68 4.41 5.58
CA ASN A 69 -9.63 5.19 6.37
C ASN A 69 -9.02 5.94 7.55
N THR A 70 -7.74 5.73 7.90
CA THR A 70 -7.18 6.23 9.16
C THR A 70 -5.97 7.14 9.01
N ILE A 71 -5.29 7.12 7.86
CA ILE A 71 -4.05 7.88 7.65
C ILE A 71 -4.14 8.75 6.39
N ASP A 72 -3.36 9.84 6.38
CA ASP A 72 -3.04 10.53 5.13
C ASP A 72 -2.09 9.63 4.32
N ARG A 73 -2.61 9.07 3.22
CA ARG A 73 -1.95 8.01 2.46
C ARG A 73 -1.72 8.44 1.02
N ILE A 74 -0.59 8.01 0.49
CA ILE A 74 -0.26 8.12 -0.92
C ILE A 74 -0.06 6.72 -1.50
N LEU A 75 -0.15 6.62 -2.83
CA LEU A 75 0.32 5.42 -3.51
C LEU A 75 1.85 5.39 -3.45
N CYS A 76 2.36 4.51 -2.61
CA CYS A 76 3.78 4.19 -2.53
C CYS A 76 4.08 3.07 -3.53
N HIS A 77 5.23 3.15 -4.20
CA HIS A 77 5.70 2.12 -5.12
C HIS A 77 6.29 0.93 -4.36
N GLY A 78 6.97 1.18 -3.24
CA GLY A 78 7.47 0.14 -2.32
C GLY A 78 8.71 -0.63 -2.81
N ASP A 79 9.05 -0.59 -4.09
CA ASP A 79 10.28 -1.19 -4.67
C ASP A 79 11.03 -0.25 -5.63
N ILE A 80 11.24 1.01 -5.25
CA ILE A 80 12.03 1.95 -6.07
C ILE A 80 13.50 1.52 -6.08
N SER A 81 13.97 1.12 -7.26
CA SER A 81 15.35 0.72 -7.53
C SER A 81 15.65 0.93 -9.01
N ARG A 82 16.94 1.03 -9.40
CA ARG A 82 17.32 1.27 -10.81
C ARG A 82 16.71 0.26 -11.79
N ARG A 83 16.57 -1.00 -11.38
CA ARG A 83 15.96 -2.08 -12.18
C ARG A 83 14.49 -1.85 -12.52
N ASN A 84 13.82 -1.01 -11.74
CA ASN A 84 12.40 -0.71 -11.86
C ASN A 84 12.17 0.69 -12.46
N ILE A 85 13.20 1.32 -13.03
CA ILE A 85 13.13 2.64 -13.64
C ILE A 85 13.70 2.58 -15.05
N ILE A 86 12.93 3.02 -16.04
CA ILE A 86 13.38 3.21 -17.42
C ILE A 86 13.58 4.72 -17.64
N LEU A 87 14.76 5.10 -18.13
CA LEU A 87 15.02 6.46 -18.61
C LEU A 87 14.76 6.50 -20.11
N GLU A 88 13.71 7.21 -20.50
CA GLU A 88 13.35 7.43 -21.89
C GLU A 88 14.34 8.38 -22.60
N GLU A 89 14.40 8.33 -23.92
CA GLU A 89 15.29 9.20 -24.73
C GLU A 89 15.02 10.69 -24.51
N ASN A 90 13.78 11.05 -24.17
CA ASN A 90 13.39 12.42 -23.86
C ASN A 90 13.72 12.86 -22.43
N GLY A 91 14.39 12.02 -21.64
CA GLY A 91 14.77 12.28 -20.25
C GLY A 91 13.68 11.99 -19.21
N SER A 92 12.51 11.48 -19.62
CA SER A 92 11.44 11.09 -18.69
C SER A 92 11.76 9.76 -18.01
N LEU A 93 11.24 9.58 -16.80
CA LEU A 93 11.36 8.32 -16.05
C LEU A 93 10.03 7.55 -16.08
N CYS A 94 10.09 6.27 -16.43
CA CYS A 94 8.98 5.33 -16.36
C CYS A 94 9.21 4.34 -15.22
N LEU A 95 8.26 4.24 -14.30
CA LEU A 95 8.30 3.29 -13.18
C LEU A 95 7.66 1.96 -13.54
N MET A 96 8.34 0.87 -13.20
CA MET A 96 7.98 -0.51 -13.51
C MET A 96 7.92 -1.35 -12.24
N ASP A 97 7.29 -2.52 -12.29
CA ASP A 97 7.22 -3.48 -11.17
C ASP A 97 6.55 -2.93 -9.90
N TRP A 98 5.27 -2.58 -10.06
CA TRP A 98 4.36 -2.15 -8.99
C TRP A 98 3.94 -3.31 -8.05
N GLY A 99 4.76 -4.35 -7.91
CA GLY A 99 4.40 -5.53 -7.13
C GLY A 99 4.38 -5.36 -5.62
N PHE A 100 5.05 -4.33 -5.14
CA PHE A 100 5.07 -3.94 -3.73
C PHE A 100 4.35 -2.62 -3.48
N SER A 101 3.61 -2.11 -4.48
CA SER A 101 2.91 -0.85 -4.33
C SER A 101 1.68 -1.00 -3.44
N GLY A 102 1.37 0.04 -2.69
CA GLY A 102 0.19 0.07 -1.85
C GLY A 102 -0.05 1.45 -1.26
N LEU A 103 -1.18 1.60 -0.59
CA LEU A 103 -1.52 2.83 0.10
C LEU A 103 -0.90 2.83 1.49
N TYR A 104 0.09 3.69 1.67
CA TYR A 104 0.85 3.82 2.91
C TYR A 104 1.03 5.30 3.27
N PRO A 105 1.41 5.64 4.51
CA PRO A 105 1.84 6.99 4.83
C PRO A 105 2.98 7.40 3.92
N ARG A 106 3.06 8.68 3.54
CA ARG A 106 4.08 9.16 2.60
C ARG A 106 5.52 8.92 3.02
N PHE A 107 5.80 8.87 4.32
CA PHE A 107 7.14 8.56 4.85
C PHE A 107 7.53 7.09 4.59
N PHE A 108 6.57 6.22 4.33
CA PHE A 108 6.79 4.79 4.10
C PHE A 108 7.57 4.54 2.81
N GLU A 109 7.37 5.34 1.76
CA GLU A 109 8.16 5.23 0.53
C GLU A 109 9.65 5.47 0.81
N LEU A 110 9.97 6.47 1.64
CA LEU A 110 11.32 6.75 2.07
C LEU A 110 11.88 5.63 2.96
N ALA A 111 11.06 5.07 3.84
CA ALA A 111 11.45 3.91 4.65
C ALA A 111 11.80 2.72 3.74
N SER A 112 10.94 2.39 2.77
CA SER A 112 11.17 1.32 1.79
C SER A 112 12.42 1.55 0.94
N LEU A 113 12.69 2.78 0.51
CA LEU A 113 13.92 3.16 -0.18
C LEU A 113 15.16 2.85 0.66
N LYS A 114 15.18 3.31 1.92
CA LYS A 114 16.28 3.04 2.86
C LYS A 114 16.45 1.55 3.10
N CYS A 115 15.36 0.82 3.28
CA CYS A 115 15.34 -0.63 3.41
C CYS A 115 16.01 -1.33 2.21
N ILE A 116 15.58 -1.03 0.99
CA ILE A 116 15.98 -1.78 -0.21
C ILE A 116 17.39 -1.40 -0.66
N LEU A 117 17.71 -0.12 -0.60
CA LEU A 117 18.98 0.40 -1.13
C LEU A 117 20.12 0.23 -0.12
N MET A 118 19.88 0.35 1.19
CA MET A 118 20.89 0.05 2.21
C MET A 118 21.27 -1.44 2.20
N LEU A 119 20.31 -2.34 1.97
CA LEU A 119 20.59 -3.78 1.90
C LEU A 119 21.31 -4.21 0.63
N ARG A 120 21.21 -3.43 -0.46
CA ARG A 120 21.78 -3.77 -1.77
C ARG A 120 23.08 -3.01 -2.09
N HIS A 121 23.57 -2.14 -1.19
CA HIS A 121 24.83 -1.41 -1.33
C HIS A 121 24.98 -0.65 -2.66
N ASP A 122 23.93 0.03 -3.14
CA ASP A 122 24.05 0.92 -4.29
C ASP A 122 24.45 2.34 -3.86
N GLU A 123 25.70 2.47 -3.40
CA GLU A 123 26.26 3.70 -2.80
C GLU A 123 26.20 4.93 -3.73
N LYS A 124 26.03 4.73 -5.03
CA LYS A 124 25.90 5.82 -6.00
C LYS A 124 24.45 6.22 -6.25
N PHE A 125 23.49 5.30 -6.14
CA PHE A 125 22.08 5.59 -6.39
C PHE A 125 21.40 6.13 -5.16
N GLU A 126 21.67 5.46 -4.04
CA GLU A 126 20.92 5.62 -2.80
C GLU A 126 20.95 7.08 -2.34
N PRO A 127 22.12 7.74 -2.25
CA PRO A 127 22.14 9.12 -1.78
C PRO A 127 21.43 10.07 -2.75
N LEU A 128 21.44 9.79 -4.06
CA LEU A 128 20.76 10.65 -5.04
C LEU A 128 19.24 10.58 -4.86
N VAL A 129 18.68 9.37 -4.82
CA VAL A 129 17.24 9.18 -4.73
C VAL A 129 16.72 9.53 -3.33
N THR A 130 17.38 9.06 -2.28
CA THR A 130 16.97 9.34 -0.90
C THR A 130 16.96 10.84 -0.62
N ASN A 131 17.98 11.60 -1.07
CA ASN A 131 18.01 13.05 -0.87
C ASN A 131 16.89 13.78 -1.62
N GLU A 132 16.59 13.40 -2.86
CA GLU A 132 15.49 14.02 -3.61
C GLU A 132 14.13 13.71 -2.98
N PHE A 133 13.91 12.49 -2.49
CA PHE A 133 12.70 12.14 -1.75
C PHE A 133 12.60 12.91 -0.42
N GLU A 134 13.69 13.03 0.33
CA GLU A 134 13.70 13.80 1.59
C GLU A 134 13.37 15.27 1.37
N LYS A 135 13.92 15.89 0.30
CA LYS A 135 13.60 17.26 -0.09
C LYS A 135 12.15 17.41 -0.54
N LEU A 136 11.68 16.52 -1.42
CA LEU A 136 10.34 16.58 -1.99
C LEU A 136 9.25 16.38 -0.93
N LEU A 137 9.46 15.40 -0.04
CA LEU A 137 8.48 15.06 0.99
C LEU A 137 8.47 16.09 2.12
N GLY A 138 9.61 16.69 2.48
CA GLY A 138 9.64 17.68 3.56
C GLY A 138 8.99 17.14 4.86
N LEU A 139 9.45 15.96 5.30
CA LEU A 139 8.81 15.23 6.40
C LEU A 139 8.78 16.02 7.71
N THR A 140 7.67 15.92 8.42
CA THR A 140 7.50 16.45 9.78
C THR A 140 8.39 15.70 10.77
N ASN A 141 8.61 16.27 11.96
CA ASN A 141 9.38 15.60 13.02
C ASN A 141 8.72 14.28 13.47
N GLN A 142 7.39 14.17 13.40
CA GLN A 142 6.69 12.93 13.71
C GLN A 142 6.96 11.87 12.65
N GLU A 143 6.80 12.20 11.37
CA GLU A 143 7.05 11.26 10.27
C GLU A 143 8.50 10.79 10.20
N LYS A 144 9.47 11.64 10.57
CA LYS A 144 10.87 11.23 10.72
C LYS A 144 11.04 10.17 11.81
N ARG A 145 10.37 10.34 12.96
CA ARG A 145 10.35 9.32 14.02
C ARG A 145 9.69 8.04 13.55
N ASP A 146 8.56 8.15 12.87
CA ASP A 146 7.82 6.98 12.36
C ASP A 146 8.64 6.22 11.32
N THR A 147 9.36 6.92 10.44
CA THR A 147 10.34 6.32 9.51
C THR A 147 11.38 5.50 10.27
N THR A 148 11.96 6.04 11.34
CA THR A 148 12.94 5.32 12.17
C THR A 148 12.32 4.07 12.82
N LEU A 149 11.10 4.17 13.36
CA LEU A 149 10.40 3.02 13.94
C LEU A 149 10.14 1.93 12.89
N THR A 150 9.76 2.28 11.67
CA THR A 150 9.60 1.32 10.56
C THR A 150 10.92 0.60 10.26
N LEU A 151 12.06 1.31 10.25
CA LEU A 151 13.37 0.70 10.05
C LEU A 151 13.75 -0.25 11.19
N TYR A 152 13.34 0.01 12.42
CA TYR A 152 13.52 -0.93 13.53
C TYR A 152 12.71 -2.21 13.35
N VAL A 153 11.43 -2.10 12.95
CA VAL A 153 10.59 -3.27 12.65
C VAL A 153 11.20 -4.10 11.53
N GLN A 154 11.65 -3.46 10.46
CA GLN A 154 12.33 -4.13 9.36
C GLN A 154 13.62 -4.83 9.84
N SER A 155 14.45 -4.14 10.63
CA SER A 155 15.68 -4.71 11.20
C SER A 155 15.40 -5.91 12.10
N ALA A 156 14.32 -5.88 12.88
CA ALA A 156 13.89 -7.01 13.69
C ALA A 156 13.48 -8.20 12.81
N ASN A 157 12.68 -7.95 11.76
CA ASN A 157 12.24 -8.97 10.80
C ASN A 157 13.41 -9.63 10.05
N LEU A 158 14.49 -8.89 9.77
CA LEU A 158 15.68 -9.41 9.12
C LEU A 158 16.59 -10.22 10.05
N ARG A 159 16.51 -10.00 11.36
CA ARG A 159 17.49 -10.52 12.31
C ARG A 159 17.10 -11.82 12.99
N TRP A 160 15.84 -12.28 13.02
CA TRP A 160 15.56 -13.58 13.64
C TRP A 160 14.23 -14.26 13.27
N SER A 161 14.30 -15.59 13.11
CA SER A 161 13.24 -16.54 13.43
C SER A 161 13.17 -16.74 14.95
N PHE A 162 12.04 -16.46 15.58
CA PHE A 162 11.84 -16.86 16.98
C PHE A 162 11.00 -18.14 17.03
N GLU A 163 11.66 -19.20 17.51
CA GLU A 163 11.15 -20.39 18.22
C GLU A 163 10.03 -21.21 17.58
N GLU A 164 9.90 -22.48 18.00
CA GLU A 164 8.83 -23.37 17.56
C GLU A 164 7.47 -22.68 17.74
N ARG A 165 6.71 -22.58 16.64
CA ARG A 165 5.36 -22.00 16.69
C ARG A 165 4.53 -22.83 17.67
N PRO A 166 4.05 -22.25 18.78
CA PRO A 166 3.13 -22.95 19.66
C PRO A 166 1.85 -23.28 18.86
N GLN A 167 1.19 -24.41 19.16
CA GLN A 167 0.03 -24.89 18.38
C GLN A 167 -1.11 -23.86 18.27
N ASN A 168 -1.15 -22.87 19.16
CA ASN A 168 -2.14 -21.80 19.24
C ASN A 168 -1.64 -20.42 18.73
N TYR A 169 -0.53 -20.37 17.99
CA TYR A 169 0.04 -19.13 17.44
C TYR A 169 -0.99 -18.27 16.70
N ALA A 170 -1.78 -18.86 15.79
CA ALA A 170 -2.77 -18.11 15.00
C ALA A 170 -3.85 -17.46 15.87
N GLU A 171 -4.31 -18.14 16.93
CA GLU A 171 -5.34 -17.62 17.84
C GLU A 171 -4.80 -16.49 18.72
N ILE A 172 -3.58 -16.65 19.26
CA ILE A 172 -2.91 -15.64 20.08
C ILE A 172 -2.67 -14.37 19.26
N HIS A 173 -2.12 -14.50 18.06
CA HIS A 173 -1.81 -13.34 17.21
C HIS A 173 -3.07 -12.68 16.65
N LYS A 174 -4.13 -13.44 16.34
CA LYS A 174 -5.45 -12.88 15.99
C LYS A 174 -6.03 -12.06 17.14
N LYS A 175 -5.98 -12.58 18.37
CA LYS A 175 -6.43 -11.86 19.56
C LYS A 175 -5.63 -10.58 19.78
N ASN A 176 -4.30 -10.66 19.76
CA ASN A 176 -3.44 -9.50 19.95
C ASN A 176 -3.66 -8.41 18.88
N PHE A 177 -3.90 -8.82 17.62
CA PHE A 177 -4.25 -7.88 16.55
C PHE A 177 -5.58 -7.18 16.82
N LEU A 178 -6.62 -7.91 17.22
CA LEU A 178 -7.92 -7.33 17.56
C LEU A 178 -7.83 -6.39 18.76
N ASP A 179 -7.08 -6.75 19.79
CA ASP A 179 -6.85 -5.91 20.97
C ASP A 179 -6.10 -4.61 20.59
N ALA A 180 -5.09 -4.70 19.73
CA ALA A 180 -4.34 -3.53 19.24
C ALA A 180 -5.17 -2.63 18.34
N LEU A 181 -6.05 -3.21 17.51
CA LEU A 181 -6.99 -2.48 16.68
C LEU A 181 -7.98 -1.70 17.57
N ALA A 182 -8.57 -2.36 18.57
CA ALA A 182 -9.49 -1.73 19.53
C ALA A 182 -8.83 -0.58 20.31
N ALA A 183 -7.59 -0.76 20.77
CA ALA A 183 -6.83 0.30 21.46
C ALA A 183 -6.52 1.49 20.54
N SER A 184 -6.24 1.22 19.26
CA SER A 184 -6.02 2.26 18.24
C SER A 184 -7.31 3.02 17.94
N GLU A 185 -8.45 2.35 17.88
CA GLU A 185 -9.78 2.96 17.73
C GLU A 185 -10.15 3.83 18.94
N GLU A 186 -9.87 3.37 20.17
CA GLU A 186 -10.12 4.17 21.38
C GLU A 186 -9.25 5.44 21.40
N SER A 187 -8.00 5.32 20.95
CA SER A 187 -7.08 6.44 20.82
C SER A 187 -7.54 7.44 19.75
N ALA A 188 -8.00 6.95 18.59
CA ALA A 188 -8.60 7.76 17.54
C ALA A 188 -9.89 8.46 18.02
N LYS A 189 -10.71 7.78 18.85
CA LYS A 189 -11.92 8.37 19.45
C LYS A 189 -11.59 9.50 20.43
N LYS A 190 -10.56 9.33 21.27
CA LYS A 190 -10.07 10.40 22.16
C LYS A 190 -9.53 11.60 21.39
N GLN A 191 -8.88 11.37 20.24
CA GLN A 191 -8.46 12.45 19.34
C GLN A 191 -9.68 13.18 18.74
N LYS A 192 -10.74 12.45 18.38
CA LYS A 192 -12.00 13.00 17.89
C LYS A 192 -12.73 13.87 18.92
N GLU A 193 -12.77 13.42 20.18
CA GLU A 193 -13.34 14.16 21.30
C GLU A 193 -12.54 15.43 21.65
N ALA A 194 -11.24 15.45 21.33
CA ALA A 194 -10.38 16.63 21.41
C ALA A 194 -10.58 17.64 20.26
N GLY A 195 -11.58 17.43 19.40
CA GLY A 195 -11.92 18.33 18.28
C GLY A 195 -11.08 18.11 17.02
N ILE A 196 -10.36 16.99 16.93
CA ILE A 196 -9.63 16.58 15.72
C ILE A 196 -10.59 15.78 14.83
N PRO A 197 -10.83 16.13 13.56
CA PRO A 197 -11.85 15.46 12.74
C PRO A 197 -11.61 13.94 12.61
N GLU A 198 -12.70 13.17 12.60
CA GLU A 198 -12.64 11.71 12.44
C GLU A 198 -12.03 11.35 11.08
N PRO A 199 -11.13 10.36 11.03
CA PRO A 199 -10.63 9.86 9.77
C PRO A 199 -11.77 9.34 8.88
N PRO A 200 -11.87 9.77 7.61
CA PRO A 200 -12.95 9.35 6.72
C PRO A 200 -12.99 7.83 6.55
N GLY A 201 -14.15 7.21 6.77
CA GLY A 201 -14.45 5.80 6.45
C GLY A 201 -14.28 4.76 7.57
N LEU A 202 -13.89 5.17 8.78
CA LEU A 202 -14.04 4.35 9.99
C LEU A 202 -15.50 3.90 10.23
N ALA A 203 -16.46 4.75 9.88
CA ALA A 203 -17.90 4.46 9.98
C ALA A 203 -18.36 3.36 9.01
N GLU A 204 -17.65 3.14 7.90
CA GLU A 204 -17.98 2.15 6.89
C GLU A 204 -17.38 0.78 7.24
N ILE A 205 -16.15 0.77 7.77
CA ILE A 205 -15.51 -0.42 8.34
C ILE A 205 -16.34 -0.99 9.49
N ARG A 206 -16.82 -0.15 10.42
CA ARG A 206 -17.71 -0.56 11.54
C ARG A 206 -18.95 -1.30 11.03
N ARG A 207 -19.54 -0.79 9.94
CA ARG A 207 -20.74 -1.37 9.32
C ARG A 207 -20.44 -2.71 8.63
N LYS A 208 -19.33 -2.81 7.88
CA LYS A 208 -18.97 -4.02 7.11
C LYS A 208 -18.56 -5.19 8.01
N HIS A 209 -18.04 -4.92 9.21
CA HIS A 209 -17.55 -5.96 10.12
C HIS A 209 -18.38 -6.13 11.42
N GLY A 210 -19.54 -5.48 11.52
CA GLY A 210 -20.49 -5.71 12.62
C GLY A 210 -20.05 -5.15 13.97
N PHE A 211 -19.18 -4.13 13.98
CA PHE A 211 -18.75 -3.45 15.20
C PHE A 211 -19.67 -2.26 15.47
N GLN A 212 -20.46 -2.33 16.55
CA GLN A 212 -21.26 -1.21 17.08
C GLN A 212 -20.40 -0.29 17.95
#